data_AF-J9W5J7-F1
#
_entry.id   AF-J9W5J7-F1
#
_cell.length_a   1.000
_cell.length_b   1.000
_cell.length_c   1.000
_cell.angle_alpha   90.00
_cell.angle_beta   90.00
_cell.angle_gamma   90.00
#
_symmetry.space_group_name_H-M   'P 1'
#
loop_
_entity.id
_entity.type
_entity.pdbx_description
1 polymer ?
#
loop_
_entity_poly.entity_id
_entity_poly.type
_entity_poly.pdbx_seq_one_letter_code
_entity_poly.pdbx_strand_id
1 'polypeptide(L)'
;MVINYVNNLIAGEVAIQSVLNRTTPYHQPHSTIIKGYACVYGGDDRYFNNLFVAETGVSEDDNHIGTAEYDGSPTSMKEYIAAVEQRLPGDVELFETIRQPVYINDNAYLGDADAFSKEQNNIRLRNWDAKLKLTSVDSHIVLQLNVPEELFNTCVPVQKTSSLGKVRLADAVFDNPDGSALTINNGIDKKTGLSKRIIGPFSQLHQGVNQIVLFDDLEPD
;
A
#
# COMPACT_ATOMS: atom_id res chain seq x y z
N MET A 1 -7.22 -12.75 1.76
CA MET A 1 -5.84 -12.36 2.08
C MET A 1 -5.88 -10.87 2.35
N VAL A 2 -5.17 -10.41 3.38
CA VAL A 2 -5.08 -9.00 3.74
C VAL A 2 -3.64 -8.58 3.59
N ILE A 3 -3.40 -7.42 3.00
CA ILE A 3 -2.06 -6.95 2.71
C ILE A 3 -1.86 -5.54 3.27
N ASN A 4 -0.64 -5.26 3.70
CA ASN A 4 -0.22 -3.95 4.17
C ASN A 4 0.93 -3.43 3.32
N TYR A 5 0.69 -2.34 2.60
CA TYR A 5 1.62 -1.66 1.73
C TYR A 5 2.08 -0.37 2.39
N VAL A 6 3.30 -0.36 2.93
CA VAL A 6 3.87 0.81 3.60
C VAL A 6 5.17 1.21 2.93
N ASN A 7 5.30 2.49 2.56
CA ASN A 7 6.55 3.07 2.05
C ASN A 7 7.07 2.40 0.78
N ASN A 8 6.20 1.99 -0.16
CA ASN A 8 6.62 1.40 -1.42
C ASN A 8 6.77 2.44 -2.54
N LEU A 9 7.48 2.07 -3.60
CA LEU A 9 7.39 2.68 -4.93
C LEU A 9 6.62 1.70 -5.82
N ILE A 10 5.46 2.11 -6.34
CA ILE A 10 4.54 1.26 -7.10
C ILE A 10 4.31 1.89 -8.47
N ALA A 11 4.70 1.19 -9.52
CA ALA A 11 4.56 1.66 -10.91
C ALA A 11 3.89 0.60 -11.81
N GLY A 12 3.16 -0.32 -11.19
CA GLY A 12 2.39 -1.35 -11.86
C GLY A 12 0.94 -1.31 -11.41
N GLU A 13 0.09 -2.00 -12.16
CA GLU A 13 -1.34 -2.12 -11.91
C GLU A 13 -1.64 -2.65 -10.49
N VAL A 14 -2.65 -2.05 -9.87
CA VAL A 14 -3.23 -2.50 -8.61
C VAL A 14 -4.65 -2.99 -8.90
N ALA A 15 -4.83 -4.31 -8.83
CA ALA A 15 -6.13 -4.95 -9.02
C ALA A 15 -6.66 -5.55 -7.72
N ILE A 16 -7.96 -5.40 -7.49
CA ILE A 16 -8.66 -6.00 -6.34
C ILE A 16 -9.60 -7.07 -6.87
N GLN A 17 -9.39 -8.31 -6.44
CA GLN A 17 -10.23 -9.42 -6.85
C GLN A 17 -10.71 -10.22 -5.63
N SER A 18 -12.03 -10.43 -5.56
CA SER A 18 -12.62 -11.39 -4.63
C SER A 18 -12.52 -12.81 -5.21
N VAL A 19 -12.26 -13.77 -4.33
CA VAL A 19 -12.25 -15.20 -4.63
C VAL A 19 -13.16 -15.88 -3.63
N LEU A 20 -14.45 -15.94 -3.98
CA LEU A 20 -15.52 -16.43 -3.11
C LEU A 20 -15.78 -17.94 -3.26
N ASN A 21 -15.21 -18.57 -4.29
CA ASN A 21 -15.35 -20.01 -4.56
C ASN A 21 -14.18 -20.85 -4.03
N ARG A 22 -13.24 -20.25 -3.28
CA ARG A 22 -12.08 -20.94 -2.71
C ARG A 22 -11.79 -20.42 -1.30
N THR A 23 -11.78 -21.33 -0.34
CA THR A 23 -11.35 -21.05 1.03
C THR A 23 -9.89 -21.42 1.23
N THR A 24 -9.21 -20.66 2.09
CA THR A 24 -7.82 -20.93 2.50
C THR A 24 -7.67 -20.81 4.01
N PRO A 25 -6.79 -21.60 4.65
CA PRO A 25 -6.59 -21.53 6.10
C PRO A 25 -5.94 -20.21 6.52
N TYR A 26 -6.24 -19.78 7.73
CA TYR A 26 -5.46 -18.79 8.49
C TYR A 26 -5.16 -19.33 9.89
N HIS A 27 -4.08 -18.83 10.48
CA HIS A 27 -3.48 -19.41 11.69
C HIS A 27 -3.65 -18.49 12.91
N GLN A 28 -3.39 -19.04 14.09
CA GLN A 28 -3.17 -18.24 15.28
C GLN A 28 -1.87 -17.41 15.11
N PRO A 29 -1.77 -16.21 15.73
CA PRO A 29 -0.55 -15.42 15.68
C PRO A 29 0.68 -16.24 16.09
N HIS A 30 1.77 -16.11 15.34
CA HIS A 30 3.07 -16.74 15.62
C HIS A 30 3.02 -18.26 15.78
N SER A 31 2.10 -18.93 15.08
CA SER A 31 1.87 -20.37 15.19
C SER A 31 1.42 -20.97 13.86
N THR A 32 1.67 -22.27 13.70
CA THR A 32 1.12 -23.08 12.60
C THR A 32 -0.24 -23.70 12.93
N ILE A 33 -0.79 -23.41 14.11
CA ILE A 33 -2.13 -23.87 14.51
C ILE A 33 -3.17 -23.12 13.68
N ILE A 34 -4.00 -23.87 12.94
CA ILE A 34 -5.10 -23.33 12.15
C ILE A 34 -6.15 -22.73 13.09
N LYS A 35 -6.47 -21.44 12.87
CA LYS A 35 -7.54 -20.72 13.58
C LYS A 35 -8.87 -20.82 12.84
N GLY A 36 -8.84 -20.93 11.51
CA GLY A 36 -10.02 -21.10 10.68
C GLY A 36 -9.71 -21.08 9.19
N TYR A 37 -10.77 -20.98 8.38
CA TYR A 37 -10.71 -20.87 6.92
C TYR A 37 -11.61 -19.71 6.47
N ALA A 38 -11.22 -19.04 5.39
CA ALA A 38 -12.06 -18.00 4.80
C ALA A 38 -11.83 -17.88 3.28
N CYS A 39 -12.86 -17.36 2.60
CA CYS A 39 -12.74 -16.83 1.24
C CYS A 39 -11.97 -15.50 1.23
N VAL A 40 -11.58 -15.04 0.04
CA VAL A 40 -11.01 -13.71 -0.15
C VAL A 40 -12.11 -12.76 -0.57
N TYR A 41 -12.58 -11.91 0.33
CA TYR A 41 -13.66 -10.96 0.04
C TYR A 41 -13.18 -9.69 -0.69
N GLY A 42 -11.86 -9.45 -0.77
CA GLY A 42 -11.26 -8.21 -1.28
C GLY A 42 -11.33 -7.07 -0.26
N GLY A 43 -10.30 -6.20 -0.20
CA GLY A 43 -10.19 -5.14 0.82
C GLY A 43 -9.72 -5.66 2.19
N ASP A 44 -9.98 -4.87 3.25
CA ASP A 44 -9.22 -4.90 4.53
C ASP A 44 -7.74 -4.60 4.32
N ASP A 45 -7.40 -3.86 3.27
CA ASP A 45 -6.03 -3.52 2.90
C ASP A 45 -5.60 -2.17 3.46
N ARG A 46 -4.29 -2.00 3.58
CA ARG A 46 -3.65 -0.77 4.05
C ARG A 46 -2.66 -0.25 3.03
N TYR A 47 -2.74 1.03 2.70
CA TYR A 47 -1.78 1.74 1.85
C TYR A 47 -1.34 3.03 2.53
N PHE A 48 -0.13 3.05 3.07
CA PHE A 48 0.42 4.22 3.73
C PHE A 48 1.76 4.62 3.15
N ASN A 49 1.96 5.93 2.96
CA ASN A 49 3.26 6.49 2.59
C ASN A 49 3.83 5.93 1.26
N ASN A 50 3.01 5.39 0.36
CA ASN A 50 3.47 4.83 -0.90
C ASN A 50 3.59 5.91 -1.98
N LEU A 51 4.57 5.75 -2.85
CA LEU A 51 4.74 6.54 -4.06
C LEU A 51 4.24 5.74 -5.26
N PHE A 52 3.11 6.15 -5.82
CA PHE A 52 2.58 5.63 -7.08
C PHE A 52 3.09 6.46 -8.26
N VAL A 53 3.54 5.80 -9.31
CA VAL A 53 4.04 6.43 -10.53
C VAL A 53 3.41 5.77 -11.73
N ALA A 54 2.58 6.52 -12.46
CA ALA A 54 2.05 6.09 -13.74
C ALA A 54 2.71 6.86 -14.90
N GLU A 55 2.56 6.31 -16.10
CA GLU A 55 2.83 7.07 -17.33
C GLU A 55 1.85 8.24 -17.47
N THR A 56 2.22 9.23 -18.28
CA THR A 56 1.39 10.41 -18.57
C THR A 56 0.68 10.26 -19.92
N GLY A 57 -0.52 10.79 -20.04
CA GLY A 57 -1.34 10.72 -21.25
C GLY A 57 -2.16 9.43 -21.35
N VAL A 58 -2.26 8.67 -20.26
CA VAL A 58 -3.16 7.51 -20.16
C VAL A 58 -4.51 8.00 -19.65
N SER A 59 -5.60 7.52 -20.25
CA SER A 59 -6.94 7.89 -19.79
C SER A 59 -7.18 7.35 -18.37
N GLU A 60 -8.04 8.02 -17.57
CA GLU A 60 -8.38 7.53 -16.22
C GLU A 60 -9.00 6.12 -16.26
N ASP A 61 -9.73 5.79 -17.34
CA ASP A 61 -10.38 4.49 -17.52
C ASP A 61 -9.37 3.35 -17.83
N ASP A 62 -8.22 3.69 -18.41
CA ASP A 62 -7.16 2.74 -18.75
C ASP A 62 -6.02 2.72 -17.72
N ASN A 63 -6.06 3.60 -16.70
CA ASN A 63 -5.00 3.68 -15.70
C ASN A 63 -5.35 2.94 -14.41
N HIS A 64 -4.82 1.74 -14.30
CA HIS A 64 -4.99 0.91 -13.11
C HIS A 64 -3.87 1.08 -12.07
N ILE A 65 -3.07 2.15 -12.14
CA ILE A 65 -2.02 2.45 -11.15
C ILE A 65 -2.57 3.40 -10.08
N GLY A 66 -2.53 2.96 -8.83
CA GLY A 66 -2.98 3.74 -7.68
C GLY A 66 -3.93 2.96 -6.80
N THR A 67 -4.88 3.64 -6.17
CA THR A 67 -5.83 3.05 -5.23
C THR A 67 -7.28 3.43 -5.49
N ALA A 68 -7.60 4.06 -6.62
CA ALA A 68 -8.99 4.40 -6.97
C ALA A 68 -9.90 3.17 -7.09
N GLU A 69 -9.35 1.98 -7.39
CA GLU A 69 -10.10 0.71 -7.39
C GLU A 69 -10.80 0.41 -6.05
N TYR A 70 -10.34 1.01 -4.94
CA TYR A 70 -10.98 0.90 -3.63
C TYR A 70 -12.18 1.83 -3.44
N ASP A 71 -12.54 2.67 -4.42
CA ASP A 71 -13.69 3.58 -4.34
C ASP A 71 -14.99 2.86 -3.97
N GLY A 72 -15.79 3.53 -3.15
CA GLY A 72 -16.98 2.94 -2.51
C GLY A 72 -16.70 2.06 -1.29
N SER A 73 -15.43 1.73 -0.98
CA SER A 73 -15.10 1.02 0.26
C SER A 73 -15.35 1.89 1.50
N PRO A 74 -15.75 1.29 2.63
CA PRO A 74 -15.72 1.94 3.94
C PRO A 74 -14.27 2.29 4.34
N THR A 75 -14.11 3.31 5.18
CA THR A 75 -12.79 3.73 5.70
C THR A 75 -12.52 3.25 7.13
N SER A 76 -13.47 2.51 7.71
CA SER A 76 -13.34 1.94 9.05
C SER A 76 -14.23 0.72 9.26
N MET A 77 -13.87 -0.11 10.25
CA MET A 77 -14.74 -1.20 10.71
C MET A 77 -16.10 -0.71 11.20
N LYS A 78 -16.18 0.50 11.76
CA LYS A 78 -17.43 1.10 12.21
C LYS A 78 -18.37 1.37 11.02
N GLU A 79 -17.84 1.97 9.95
CA GLU A 79 -18.61 2.19 8.72
C GLU A 79 -19.03 0.88 8.06
N TYR A 80 -18.12 -0.10 8.03
CA TYR A 80 -18.42 -1.43 7.52
C TYR A 80 -19.56 -2.11 8.29
N ILE A 81 -19.49 -2.13 9.62
CA ILE A 81 -20.54 -2.70 10.49
C ILE A 81 -21.87 -1.99 10.26
N ALA A 82 -21.87 -0.64 10.22
CA ALA A 82 -23.09 0.12 9.95
C ALA A 82 -23.69 -0.22 8.57
N ALA A 83 -22.86 -0.43 7.55
CA ALA A 83 -23.31 -0.85 6.22
C ALA A 83 -23.94 -2.25 6.23
N VAL A 84 -23.39 -3.18 7.03
CA VAL A 84 -23.97 -4.52 7.23
C VAL A 84 -25.31 -4.43 7.97
N GLU A 85 -25.36 -3.66 9.07
CA GLU A 85 -26.56 -3.50 9.89
C GLU A 85 -27.74 -2.90 9.12
N GLN A 86 -27.47 -1.99 8.18
CA GLN A 86 -28.50 -1.41 7.30
C GLN A 86 -29.17 -2.42 6.37
N ARG A 87 -28.55 -3.58 6.12
CA ARG A 87 -29.09 -4.63 5.26
C ARG A 87 -29.69 -5.81 6.04
N LEU A 88 -29.81 -5.70 7.35
CA LEU A 88 -30.46 -6.74 8.16
C LEU A 88 -31.97 -6.84 7.84
N PRO A 89 -32.57 -8.04 7.99
CA PRO A 89 -31.96 -9.29 8.46
C PRO A 89 -31.15 -10.03 7.37
N GLY A 90 -30.12 -10.76 7.78
CA GLY A 90 -29.29 -11.62 6.92
C GLY A 90 -28.07 -12.15 7.69
N ASP A 91 -27.24 -12.97 7.04
CA ASP A 91 -26.01 -13.53 7.62
C ASP A 91 -24.83 -13.42 6.63
N VAL A 92 -24.22 -14.54 6.22
CA VAL A 92 -23.01 -14.60 5.40
C VAL A 92 -23.13 -13.82 4.08
N GLU A 93 -24.30 -13.84 3.46
CA GLU A 93 -24.57 -13.20 2.17
C GLU A 93 -24.44 -11.66 2.24
N LEU A 94 -24.66 -11.07 3.42
CA LEU A 94 -24.46 -9.63 3.61
C LEU A 94 -22.97 -9.28 3.51
N PHE A 95 -22.10 -10.11 4.09
CA PHE A 95 -20.66 -9.89 4.09
C PHE A 95 -20.04 -10.11 2.69
N GLU A 96 -20.65 -10.92 1.83
CA GLU A 96 -20.24 -11.13 0.44
C GLU A 96 -20.56 -9.94 -0.48
N THR A 97 -21.59 -9.16 -0.15
CA THR A 97 -22.11 -8.08 -1.01
C THR A 97 -21.71 -6.67 -0.54
N ILE A 98 -20.91 -6.58 0.51
CA ILE A 98 -20.42 -5.32 1.08
C ILE A 98 -18.89 -5.33 1.03
N ARG A 99 -18.32 -4.32 0.36
CA ARG A 99 -16.86 -4.12 0.32
C ARG A 99 -16.30 -3.99 1.74
N GLN A 100 -15.20 -4.68 2.00
CA GLN A 100 -14.48 -4.57 3.28
C GLN A 100 -13.85 -3.17 3.43
N PRO A 101 -13.57 -2.71 4.66
CA PRO A 101 -12.96 -1.41 4.85
C PRO A 101 -11.54 -1.36 4.30
N VAL A 102 -11.05 -0.15 4.03
CA VAL A 102 -9.68 0.09 3.60
C VAL A 102 -9.07 1.23 4.42
N TYR A 103 -7.76 1.21 4.55
CA TYR A 103 -7.02 2.20 5.34
C TYR A 103 -5.91 2.79 4.46
N ILE A 104 -6.24 3.88 3.77
CA ILE A 104 -5.40 4.46 2.72
C ILE A 104 -5.16 5.93 3.06
N ASN A 105 -3.90 6.30 3.30
CA ASN A 105 -3.53 7.68 3.59
C ASN A 105 -2.06 8.00 3.33
N ASP A 106 -1.77 9.29 3.16
CA ASP A 106 -0.43 9.85 3.04
C ASP A 106 0.36 9.27 1.85
N ASN A 107 -0.33 8.85 0.78
CA ASN A 107 0.31 8.38 -0.45
C ASN A 107 0.55 9.54 -1.43
N ALA A 108 1.48 9.35 -2.37
CA ALA A 108 1.70 10.25 -3.50
C ALA A 108 1.39 9.54 -4.82
N TYR A 109 0.79 10.27 -5.75
CA TYR A 109 0.35 9.79 -7.06
C TYR A 109 0.92 10.73 -8.12
N LEU A 110 1.93 10.25 -8.85
CA LEU A 110 2.61 11.00 -9.91
C LEU A 110 2.22 10.46 -11.28
N GLY A 111 2.27 11.34 -12.28
CA GLY A 111 1.79 11.03 -13.62
C GLY A 111 0.28 10.93 -13.60
N ASP A 112 -0.28 9.90 -14.23
CA ASP A 112 -1.74 9.71 -14.21
C ASP A 112 -2.25 8.80 -13.09
N ALA A 113 -1.42 8.41 -12.12
CA ALA A 113 -1.84 7.51 -11.05
C ALA A 113 -3.01 8.07 -10.24
N ASP A 114 -3.92 7.19 -9.83
CA ASP A 114 -5.22 7.58 -9.30
C ASP A 114 -5.41 7.25 -7.82
N ALA A 115 -5.86 8.27 -7.07
CA ALA A 115 -6.01 8.18 -5.61
C ALA A 115 -7.38 7.64 -5.21
N PHE A 116 -7.44 6.96 -4.06
CA PHE A 116 -8.70 6.60 -3.45
C PHE A 116 -9.51 7.86 -3.08
N SER A 117 -10.76 7.94 -3.51
CA SER A 117 -11.61 9.14 -3.38
C SER A 117 -11.82 9.63 -1.94
N LYS A 118 -11.69 8.74 -0.94
CA LYS A 118 -11.83 9.11 0.49
C LYS A 118 -10.49 9.20 1.23
N GLU A 119 -9.36 9.10 0.53
CA GLU A 119 -8.05 9.36 1.12
C GLU A 119 -7.97 10.82 1.57
N GLN A 120 -7.61 11.06 2.84
CA GLN A 120 -7.69 12.39 3.44
C GLN A 120 -6.48 13.25 3.10
N ASN A 121 -5.28 12.66 3.21
CA ASN A 121 -4.03 13.30 2.85
C ASN A 121 -3.42 12.54 1.67
N ASN A 122 -3.15 13.22 0.58
CA ASN A 122 -2.32 12.71 -0.50
C ASN A 122 -1.61 13.85 -1.23
N ILE A 123 -0.65 13.47 -2.07
CA ILE A 123 -0.08 14.33 -3.08
C ILE A 123 -0.49 13.76 -4.42
N ARG A 124 -1.22 14.52 -5.24
CA ARG A 124 -1.58 14.09 -6.60
C ARG A 124 -1.09 15.11 -7.61
N LEU A 125 -0.12 14.72 -8.43
CA LEU A 125 0.48 15.56 -9.45
C LEU A 125 0.27 14.92 -10.83
N ARG A 126 -0.87 15.29 -11.43
CA ARG A 126 -1.24 14.90 -12.79
C ARG A 126 -0.21 15.38 -13.81
N ASN A 127 0.02 14.59 -14.86
CA ASN A 127 0.97 14.90 -15.95
C ASN A 127 2.43 15.11 -15.50
N TRP A 128 2.81 14.67 -14.29
CA TRP A 128 4.21 14.73 -13.85
C TRP A 128 5.04 13.62 -14.51
N ASP A 129 6.06 14.00 -15.28
CA ASP A 129 7.06 13.06 -15.78
C ASP A 129 8.06 12.69 -14.67
N ALA A 130 7.77 11.57 -14.01
CA ALA A 130 8.63 11.00 -12.98
C ALA A 130 9.94 10.42 -13.54
N LYS A 131 10.10 10.30 -14.87
CA LYS A 131 11.30 9.74 -15.52
C LYS A 131 11.75 8.41 -14.92
N LEU A 132 10.78 7.61 -14.48
CA LEU A 132 11.01 6.34 -13.80
C LEU A 132 11.70 5.40 -14.78
N LYS A 133 12.91 4.96 -14.43
CA LYS A 133 13.68 4.05 -15.28
C LYS A 133 14.57 3.16 -14.42
N LEU A 134 14.65 1.89 -14.78
CA LEU A 134 15.68 0.98 -14.29
C LEU A 134 16.72 0.78 -15.39
N THR A 135 18.00 0.90 -15.04
CA THR A 135 19.13 0.70 -15.97
C THR A 135 20.21 -0.13 -15.31
N SER A 136 20.79 -1.10 -16.03
CA SER A 136 22.05 -1.72 -15.63
C SER A 136 23.21 -0.82 -16.05
N VAL A 137 24.05 -0.43 -15.09
CA VAL A 137 25.27 0.38 -15.29
C VAL A 137 26.38 -0.25 -14.46
N ASP A 138 27.49 -0.63 -15.10
CA ASP A 138 28.67 -1.20 -14.43
C ASP A 138 28.33 -2.35 -13.47
N SER A 139 27.49 -3.30 -13.90
CA SER A 139 26.99 -4.39 -13.06
C SER A 139 26.22 -3.93 -11.81
N HIS A 140 25.47 -2.83 -11.90
CA HIS A 140 24.53 -2.39 -10.87
C HIS A 140 23.19 -2.03 -11.50
N ILE A 141 22.09 -2.40 -10.84
CA ILE A 141 20.77 -1.90 -11.21
C ILE A 141 20.54 -0.54 -10.54
N VAL A 142 20.41 0.49 -11.38
CA VAL A 142 20.19 1.87 -10.97
C VAL A 142 18.75 2.29 -11.29
N LEU A 143 18.06 2.80 -10.27
CA LEU A 143 16.77 3.45 -10.37
C LEU A 143 16.95 4.95 -10.61
N GLN A 144 16.38 5.44 -11.70
CA GLN A 144 16.19 6.87 -11.94
C GLN A 144 14.77 7.27 -11.55
N LEU A 145 14.63 8.40 -10.85
CA LEU A 145 13.35 8.97 -10.46
C LEU A 145 13.43 10.50 -10.31
N ASN A 146 12.55 11.23 -10.98
CA ASN A 146 12.38 12.67 -10.85
C ASN A 146 11.32 12.98 -9.78
N VAL A 147 11.76 13.54 -8.66
CA VAL A 147 10.96 13.77 -7.47
C VAL A 147 10.48 15.24 -7.42
N PRO A 148 9.18 15.48 -7.27
CA PRO A 148 8.63 16.84 -7.15
C PRO A 148 8.93 17.45 -5.78
N GLU A 149 8.87 18.77 -5.69
CA GLU A 149 9.14 19.52 -4.46
C GLU A 149 8.15 19.17 -3.34
N GLU A 150 6.88 18.99 -3.69
CA GLU A 150 5.78 18.66 -2.79
C GLU A 150 6.04 17.36 -2.04
N LEU A 151 6.58 16.34 -2.72
CA LEU A 151 6.93 15.06 -2.12
C LEU A 151 8.10 15.23 -1.15
N PHE A 152 9.16 15.92 -1.58
CA PHE A 152 10.33 16.15 -0.73
C PHE A 152 10.00 16.98 0.51
N ASN A 153 9.08 17.95 0.40
CA ASN A 153 8.70 18.83 1.50
C ASN A 153 7.70 18.19 2.47
N THR A 154 6.93 17.19 2.06
CA THR A 154 5.96 16.49 2.92
C THR A 154 6.62 15.48 3.86
N CYS A 155 6.37 15.63 5.16
CA CYS A 155 6.67 14.60 6.15
C CYS A 155 5.45 13.70 6.35
N VAL A 156 5.66 12.39 6.45
CA VAL A 156 4.59 11.42 6.72
C VAL A 156 4.86 10.62 8.00
N PRO A 157 3.81 10.14 8.69
CA PRO A 157 3.97 9.42 9.93
C PRO A 157 4.69 8.08 9.75
N VAL A 158 5.47 7.70 10.77
CA VAL A 158 6.03 6.34 10.88
C VAL A 158 4.92 5.39 11.27
N GLN A 159 4.67 4.37 10.44
CA GLN A 159 3.64 3.37 10.70
C GLN A 159 4.12 2.35 11.74
N LYS A 160 3.20 1.90 12.60
CA LYS A 160 3.45 1.00 13.73
C LYS A 160 2.28 0.04 13.90
N THR A 161 2.44 -1.01 14.70
CA THR A 161 1.33 -1.92 15.05
C THR A 161 0.04 -1.19 15.40
N SER A 162 0.14 -0.12 16.20
CA SER A 162 -1.03 0.65 16.64
C SER A 162 -1.72 1.44 15.52
N SER A 163 -0.98 1.95 14.53
CA SER A 163 -1.57 2.71 13.41
C SER A 163 -2.15 1.79 12.34
N LEU A 164 -1.57 0.59 12.19
CA LEU A 164 -2.05 -0.42 11.25
C LEU A 164 -3.31 -1.14 11.78
N GLY A 165 -3.47 -1.26 13.09
CA GLY A 165 -4.61 -1.94 13.69
C GLY A 165 -4.60 -3.44 13.43
N LYS A 166 -5.79 -4.03 13.24
CA LYS A 166 -5.98 -5.47 13.10
C LYS A 166 -6.75 -5.83 11.84
N VAL A 167 -6.49 -7.02 11.32
CA VAL A 167 -7.22 -7.58 10.18
C VAL A 167 -8.50 -8.26 10.66
N ARG A 168 -9.60 -8.14 9.91
CA ARG A 168 -10.96 -8.52 10.32
C ARG A 168 -11.10 -10.01 10.59
N LEU A 169 -10.69 -10.85 9.64
CA LEU A 169 -10.96 -12.29 9.67
C LEU A 169 -10.02 -13.06 10.60
N ALA A 170 -8.71 -12.80 10.50
CA ALA A 170 -7.75 -13.47 11.37
C ALA A 170 -7.74 -12.88 12.79
N ASP A 171 -8.32 -11.69 12.99
CA ASP A 171 -8.31 -10.95 14.25
C ASP A 171 -6.88 -10.86 14.84
N ALA A 172 -5.94 -10.50 13.98
CA ALA A 172 -4.51 -10.43 14.26
C ALA A 172 -3.99 -9.02 13.95
N VAL A 173 -2.97 -8.60 14.70
CA VAL A 173 -2.28 -7.31 14.50
C VAL A 173 -1.04 -7.50 13.62
N PHE A 174 -0.45 -6.39 13.21
CA PHE A 174 0.86 -6.37 12.54
C PHE A 174 1.97 -6.18 13.59
N ASP A 175 2.61 -7.28 13.99
CA ASP A 175 3.67 -7.32 15.00
C ASP A 175 4.93 -8.04 14.47
N ASN A 176 6.01 -7.99 15.26
CA ASN A 176 7.24 -8.72 14.96
C ASN A 176 7.04 -10.23 15.20
N PRO A 177 7.92 -11.10 14.68
CA PRO A 177 7.81 -12.56 14.86
C PRO A 177 7.79 -13.05 16.33
N ASP A 178 8.26 -12.22 17.27
CA ASP A 178 8.23 -12.48 18.71
C ASP A 178 6.97 -11.92 19.41
N GLY A 179 6.02 -11.36 18.65
CA GLY A 179 4.81 -10.70 19.15
C GLY A 179 5.03 -9.27 19.67
N SER A 180 6.25 -8.74 19.61
CA SER A 180 6.51 -7.35 20.02
C SER A 180 5.98 -6.35 18.97
N ALA A 181 5.70 -5.12 19.41
CA ALA A 181 5.17 -4.10 18.52
C ALA A 181 6.17 -3.75 17.40
N LEU A 182 5.67 -3.79 16.17
CA LEU A 182 6.36 -3.39 14.95
C LEU A 182 6.41 -1.85 14.84
N THR A 183 7.55 -1.34 14.35
CA THR A 183 7.72 0.05 13.92
C THR A 183 8.42 0.06 12.57
N ILE A 184 7.79 0.66 11.55
CA ILE A 184 8.30 0.72 10.17
C ILE A 184 9.04 2.04 9.96
N ASN A 185 10.26 2.12 10.49
CA ASN A 185 11.09 3.33 10.49
C ASN A 185 12.34 3.26 9.60
N ASN A 186 12.58 2.14 8.91
CA ASN A 186 13.69 1.97 7.98
C ASN A 186 13.17 2.04 6.53
N GLY A 187 13.96 2.60 5.61
CA GLY A 187 13.75 2.49 4.17
C GLY A 187 14.53 1.31 3.58
N ILE A 188 14.45 1.10 2.26
CA ILE A 188 15.28 0.11 1.55
C ILE A 188 16.77 0.43 1.70
N ASP A 189 17.10 1.71 1.79
CA ASP A 189 18.45 2.23 2.05
C ASP A 189 18.94 2.00 3.49
N LYS A 190 18.15 1.34 4.34
CA LYS A 190 18.47 0.95 5.73
C LYS A 190 18.93 2.10 6.62
N LYS A 191 18.68 3.36 6.24
CA LYS A 191 19.01 4.51 7.08
C LYS A 191 18.06 4.57 8.28
N THR A 192 18.65 4.67 9.47
CA THR A 192 17.95 4.76 10.75
C THR A 192 18.02 6.18 11.32
N GLY A 193 17.12 6.52 12.23
CA GLY A 193 17.22 7.76 13.03
C GLY A 193 16.91 9.04 12.25
N LEU A 194 16.19 8.94 11.15
CA LEU A 194 15.80 10.08 10.33
C LEU A 194 14.84 10.98 11.12
N SER A 195 15.14 12.28 11.17
CA SER A 195 14.25 13.29 11.75
C SER A 195 13.01 13.56 10.88
N LYS A 196 13.07 13.17 9.60
CA LYS A 196 12.01 13.32 8.61
C LYS A 196 11.82 12.01 7.84
N ARG A 197 10.57 11.58 7.68
CA ARG A 197 10.17 10.50 6.78
C ARG A 197 9.38 11.10 5.63
N ILE A 198 9.82 10.84 4.41
CA ILE A 198 9.10 11.21 3.18
C ILE A 198 8.35 9.99 2.64
N ILE A 199 7.47 10.23 1.68
CA ILE A 199 6.72 9.21 0.96
C ILE A 199 7.69 8.35 0.12
N GLY A 200 7.41 7.05 0.04
CA GLY A 200 8.19 6.08 -0.72
C GLY A 200 9.25 5.33 0.09
N PRO A 201 10.05 4.47 -0.59
CA PRO A 201 10.94 3.51 0.05
C PRO A 201 12.33 4.04 0.40
N PHE A 202 12.71 5.20 -0.15
CA PHE A 202 14.06 5.74 -0.02
C PHE A 202 14.04 7.01 0.81
N SER A 203 14.81 7.03 1.89
CA SER A 203 14.94 8.23 2.72
C SER A 203 15.86 9.28 2.10
N GLN A 204 16.70 8.87 1.15
CA GLN A 204 17.69 9.73 0.51
C GLN A 204 17.17 10.54 -0.68
N LEU A 205 15.86 10.48 -1.00
CA LEU A 205 15.33 11.25 -2.12
C LEU A 205 15.50 12.75 -1.87
N HIS A 206 15.87 13.47 -2.92
CA HIS A 206 15.86 14.92 -2.97
C HIS A 206 15.00 15.41 -4.13
N GLN A 207 14.61 16.68 -4.11
CA GLN A 207 13.92 17.32 -5.25
C GLN A 207 14.75 17.17 -6.53
N GLY A 208 14.08 16.90 -7.65
CA GLY A 208 14.69 16.72 -8.97
C GLY A 208 15.06 15.27 -9.28
N VAL A 209 15.99 15.08 -10.22
CA VAL A 209 16.37 13.74 -10.69
C VAL A 209 17.30 13.07 -9.68
N ASN A 210 16.89 11.89 -9.23
CA ASN A 210 17.63 11.00 -8.36
C ASN A 210 18.14 9.80 -9.18
N GLN A 211 19.31 9.29 -8.82
CA GLN A 211 19.86 8.02 -9.28
C GLN A 211 20.24 7.19 -8.07
N ILE A 212 19.63 6.01 -7.91
CA ILE A 212 19.74 5.17 -6.72
C ILE A 212 20.19 3.78 -7.15
N VAL A 213 21.34 3.35 -6.67
CA VAL A 213 21.79 1.95 -6.81
C VAL A 213 20.90 1.07 -5.93
N LEU A 214 20.23 0.08 -6.52
CA LEU A 214 19.34 -0.84 -5.82
C LEU A 214 20.05 -2.12 -5.38
N PHE A 215 20.78 -2.75 -6.29
CA PHE A 215 21.52 -3.99 -6.07
C PHE A 215 22.58 -4.15 -7.16
N ASP A 216 23.59 -4.96 -6.87
CA ASP A 216 24.56 -5.42 -7.86
C ASP A 216 23.82 -6.29 -8.89
N ASP A 217 24.11 -6.10 -10.17
CA ASP A 217 23.66 -6.96 -11.26
C ASP A 217 24.37 -8.30 -11.09
N LEU A 218 23.66 -9.27 -10.52
CA LEU A 218 24.16 -10.64 -10.44
C LEU A 218 24.25 -11.15 -11.89
N GLU A 219 25.47 -11.29 -12.42
CA GLU A 219 25.64 -12.03 -13.67
C GLU A 219 24.94 -13.38 -13.53
N PRO A 220 24.22 -13.85 -14.57
CA PRO A 220 23.58 -15.15 -14.52
C PRO A 220 24.66 -16.23 -14.35
N ASP A 221 24.59 -16.96 -13.24
CA ASP A 221 25.33 -18.23 -13.02
C ASP A 221 25.08 -19.23 -14.16
#